data_AF-A0A1Y1LLE4-F1
#
_entry.id   AF-A0A1Y1LLE4-F1
#
_cell.length_a   1.000
_cell.length_b   1.000
_cell.length_c   1.000
_cell.angle_alpha   90.00
_cell.angle_beta   90.00
_cell.angle_gamma   90.00
#
_symmetry.space_group_name_H-M   'P 1'
#
loop_
_entity.id
_entity.type
_entity.pdbx_description
1 polymer ?
#
loop_
_entity_poly.entity_id
_entity_poly.type
_entity_poly.pdbx_seq_one_letter_code
_entity_poly.pdbx_strand_id
1 'polypeptide(L)'
;YYYYAACIFIMSVASISATLIETRATMLRLREISRFECDVRVLRNGFWKYVPSSDLVPGDIYELSDPNLSQFPSDSLLLTGDCIVNESMLTGESVPVSKIPATDETLCSMDLAAASVSPEIARHFLYCGTKIIRTRRPQEGQDEDAVALALV
;
A
#
# COMPACT_ATOMS: atom_id res chain seq x y z
N TYR A 1 -18.76 8.52 -57.36
CA TYR A 1 -19.04 7.58 -56.26
C TYR A 1 -17.74 7.03 -55.65
N TYR A 2 -16.86 6.39 -56.43
CA TYR A 2 -15.58 5.83 -55.93
C TYR A 2 -14.66 6.82 -55.21
N TYR A 3 -14.53 8.06 -55.69
CA TYR A 3 -13.72 9.09 -55.03
C TYR A 3 -14.19 9.42 -53.61
N TYR A 4 -15.50 9.45 -53.36
CA TYR A 4 -16.05 9.69 -52.03
C TYR A 4 -15.81 8.51 -51.10
N ALA A 5 -15.98 7.27 -51.60
CA ALA A 5 -15.70 6.06 -50.82
C ALA A 5 -14.22 5.97 -50.41
N ALA A 6 -13.29 6.30 -51.32
CA ALA A 6 -11.86 6.33 -51.02
C ALA A 6 -11.50 7.39 -49.96
N CYS A 7 -12.11 8.58 -50.04
CA CYS A 7 -11.90 9.64 -49.06
C CYS A 7 -12.38 9.25 -47.65
N ILE A 8 -13.58 8.68 -47.54
CA ILE A 8 -14.13 8.19 -46.27
C ILE A 8 -13.23 7.10 -45.69
N PHE A 9 -12.78 6.14 -46.51
CA PHE A 9 -11.90 5.07 -46.07
C PHE A 9 -10.57 5.60 -45.49
N ILE A 10 -9.92 6.55 -46.19
CA ILE A 10 -8.66 7.15 -45.72
C ILE A 10 -8.87 7.92 -44.42
N MET A 11 -9.93 8.74 -44.33
CA MET A 11 -10.23 9.49 -43.11
C MET A 11 -10.52 8.56 -41.92
N SER A 12 -11.25 7.46 -42.14
CA SER A 12 -11.53 6.46 -41.11
C SER A 12 -10.26 5.75 -40.64
N VAL A 13 -9.40 5.31 -41.56
CA VAL A 13 -8.13 4.64 -41.20
C VAL A 13 -7.22 5.60 -40.42
N ALA A 14 -7.07 6.84 -40.88
CA ALA A 14 -6.28 7.86 -40.19
C ALA A 14 -6.84 8.13 -38.78
N SER A 15 -8.15 8.32 -38.66
CA SER A 15 -8.82 8.54 -37.37
C SER A 15 -8.61 7.38 -36.40
N ILE A 16 -8.85 6.13 -36.84
CA ILE A 16 -8.64 4.93 -36.02
C ILE A 16 -7.19 4.82 -35.57
N SER A 17 -6.24 5.08 -36.47
CA SER A 17 -4.80 5.02 -36.15
C SER A 17 -4.41 6.07 -35.10
N ALA A 18 -4.91 7.29 -35.22
CA ALA A 18 -4.68 8.37 -34.26
C ALA A 18 -5.25 8.01 -32.88
N THR A 19 -6.50 7.54 -32.83
CA THR A 19 -7.15 7.11 -31.60
C THR A 19 -6.39 5.95 -30.93
N LEU A 20 -5.90 4.98 -31.70
CA LEU A 20 -5.12 3.86 -31.14
C LEU A 20 -3.80 4.32 -30.51
N ILE A 21 -3.08 5.23 -31.16
CA ILE A 21 -1.81 5.78 -30.64
C ILE A 21 -2.06 6.55 -29.34
N GLU A 22 -3.07 7.42 -29.34
CA GLU A 22 -3.44 8.22 -28.16
C GLU A 22 -3.88 7.32 -26.99
N THR A 23 -4.67 6.29 -27.28
CA THR A 23 -5.13 5.32 -26.27
C THR A 23 -3.94 4.53 -25.69
N ARG A 24 -3.00 4.09 -26.53
CA ARG A 24 -1.77 3.42 -26.11
C ARG A 24 -0.91 4.30 -25.22
N ALA A 25 -0.67 5.55 -25.61
CA ALA A 25 0.11 6.51 -24.84
C ALA A 25 -0.55 6.81 -23.47
N THR A 26 -1.88 6.95 -23.46
CA THR A 26 -2.66 7.17 -22.24
C THR A 26 -2.55 5.98 -21.29
N MET A 27 -2.69 4.74 -21.81
CA MET A 27 -2.53 3.53 -21.00
C MET A 27 -1.13 3.41 -20.37
N LEU A 28 -0.07 3.75 -21.09
CA LEU A 28 1.30 3.72 -20.55
C LEU A 28 1.48 4.73 -19.43
N ARG A 29 0.97 5.95 -19.60
CA ARG A 29 1.03 7.00 -18.59
C ARG A 29 0.26 6.62 -17.32
N LEU A 30 -0.93 6.03 -17.47
CA LEU A 30 -1.71 5.55 -16.33
C LEU A 30 -0.98 4.45 -15.55
N ARG A 31 -0.29 3.55 -16.25
CA ARG A 31 0.50 2.48 -15.63
C ARG A 31 1.68 3.04 -14.81
N GLU A 32 2.33 4.09 -15.27
CA GLU A 32 3.42 4.74 -14.55
C GLU A 32 2.93 5.42 -13.25
N ILE A 33 1.79 6.13 -13.31
CA ILE A 33 1.18 6.77 -12.14
C ILE A 33 0.71 5.75 -11.09
N SER A 34 0.35 4.53 -11.52
CA SER A 34 -0.11 3.48 -10.60
C SER A 34 0.99 2.85 -9.75
N ARG A 35 2.26 3.05 -10.09
CA ARG A 35 3.37 2.53 -9.28
C ARG A 35 3.66 3.51 -8.15
N PHE A 36 3.02 3.27 -7.01
CA PHE A 36 3.45 3.85 -5.75
C PHE A 36 4.75 3.17 -5.32
N GLU A 37 5.87 3.92 -5.39
CA GLU A 37 7.16 3.50 -4.88
C GLU A 37 7.61 4.53 -3.84
N CYS A 38 7.96 4.05 -2.66
CA CYS A 38 8.46 4.87 -1.57
C CYS A 38 9.68 4.22 -0.94
N ASP A 39 10.62 5.02 -0.44
CA ASP A 39 11.72 4.51 0.36
C ASP A 39 11.21 4.21 1.78
N VAL A 40 11.48 2.99 2.24
CA VAL A 40 11.06 2.50 3.54
C VAL A 40 12.28 2.08 4.34
N ARG A 41 12.32 2.47 5.62
CA ARG A 41 13.39 2.08 6.53
C ARG A 41 13.10 0.69 7.10
N VAL A 42 13.88 -0.29 6.70
CA VAL A 42 13.76 -1.70 7.12
C VAL A 42 14.89 -2.11 8.05
N LEU A 43 14.61 -3.05 8.95
CA LEU A 43 15.59 -3.69 9.82
C LEU A 43 16.01 -5.02 9.19
N ARG A 44 17.21 -5.06 8.58
CA ARG A 44 17.79 -6.29 8.00
C ARG A 44 19.16 -6.55 8.61
N ASN A 45 19.43 -7.79 9.04
CA ASN A 45 20.68 -8.19 9.68
C ASN A 45 21.06 -7.34 10.92
N GLY A 46 20.07 -6.83 11.65
CA GLY A 46 20.28 -5.97 12.83
C GLY A 46 20.65 -4.52 12.53
N PHE A 47 20.67 -4.11 11.25
CA PHE A 47 20.94 -2.74 10.84
C PHE A 47 19.74 -2.12 10.13
N TRP A 48 19.48 -0.85 10.42
CA TRP A 48 18.49 -0.06 9.72
C TRP A 48 19.01 0.39 8.36
N LYS A 49 18.26 0.13 7.29
CA LYS A 49 18.59 0.54 5.93
C LYS A 49 17.35 1.02 5.20
N TYR A 50 17.50 2.04 4.37
CA TYR A 50 16.46 2.44 3.42
C TYR A 50 16.49 1.51 2.20
N VAL A 51 15.33 0.95 1.87
CA VAL A 51 15.10 0.13 0.68
C VAL A 51 13.83 0.61 -0.01
N PRO A 52 13.74 0.49 -1.34
CA PRO A 52 12.50 0.82 -2.03
C PRO A 52 11.39 -0.16 -1.62
N SER A 53 10.14 0.30 -1.57
CA SER A 53 8.97 -0.51 -1.23
C SER A 53 8.78 -1.72 -2.14
N SER A 54 9.31 -1.65 -3.37
CA SER A 54 9.33 -2.74 -4.35
C SER A 54 10.22 -3.93 -3.96
N ASP A 55 11.20 -3.71 -3.07
CA ASP A 55 12.15 -4.73 -2.59
C ASP A 55 11.74 -5.35 -1.23
N LEU A 56 10.57 -4.98 -0.69
CA LEU A 56 10.04 -5.56 0.54
C LEU A 56 9.66 -7.02 0.33
N VAL A 57 10.06 -7.87 1.27
CA VAL A 57 9.74 -9.31 1.26
C VAL A 57 9.06 -9.72 2.57
N PRO A 58 8.22 -10.77 2.55
CA PRO A 58 7.61 -11.30 3.77
C PRO A 58 8.66 -11.60 4.84
N GLY A 59 8.41 -11.14 6.07
CA GLY A 59 9.33 -11.25 7.20
C GLY A 59 10.23 -10.03 7.43
N ASP A 60 10.22 -9.04 6.54
CA ASP A 60 10.89 -7.76 6.80
C ASP A 60 10.16 -6.97 7.90
N ILE A 61 10.93 -6.34 8.78
CA ILE A 61 10.41 -5.39 9.77
C ILE A 61 10.73 -3.98 9.31
N TYR A 62 9.75 -3.09 9.31
CA TYR A 62 9.92 -1.71 8.87
C TYR A 62 9.33 -0.70 9.85
N GLU A 63 9.87 0.52 9.81
CA GLU A 63 9.46 1.64 10.66
C GLU A 63 8.25 2.38 10.07
N LEU A 64 7.22 2.56 10.90
CA LEU A 64 6.00 3.33 10.58
C LEU A 64 6.05 4.79 11.03
N SER A 65 7.06 5.17 11.79
CA SER A 65 7.20 6.52 12.36
C SER A 65 7.80 7.52 11.39
N ASP A 66 8.23 7.08 10.20
CA ASP A 66 8.80 7.94 9.17
C ASP A 66 7.71 8.88 8.58
N PRO A 67 7.87 10.21 8.65
CA PRO A 67 6.90 11.16 8.11
C PRO A 67 6.77 11.11 6.59
N ASN A 68 7.74 10.52 5.88
CA ASN A 68 7.67 10.33 4.43
C ASN A 68 6.73 9.19 4.04
N LEU A 69 6.40 8.30 4.98
CA LEU A 69 5.50 7.18 4.75
C LEU A 69 4.03 7.65 4.88
N SER A 70 3.42 7.99 3.75
CA SER A 70 2.03 8.46 3.70
C SER A 70 0.99 7.34 3.53
N GLN A 71 1.42 6.18 3.04
CA GLN A 71 0.58 5.03 2.71
C GLN A 71 1.38 3.75 3.01
N PHE A 72 0.69 2.68 3.42
CA PHE A 72 1.38 1.41 3.69
C PHE A 72 1.87 0.78 2.37
N PRO A 73 3.15 0.37 2.30
CA PRO A 73 3.77 -0.16 1.10
C PRO A 73 3.38 -1.62 0.83
N SER A 74 3.00 -2.36 1.87
CA SER A 74 2.62 -3.77 1.82
C SER A 74 1.54 -4.07 2.85
N ASP A 75 0.86 -5.21 2.67
CA ASP A 75 0.11 -5.82 3.76
C ASP A 75 1.10 -6.19 4.87
N SER A 76 0.74 -5.92 6.11
CA SER A 76 1.65 -6.10 7.23
C SER A 76 0.91 -6.21 8.57
N LEU A 77 1.59 -6.75 9.57
CA LEU A 77 1.10 -6.83 10.94
C LEU A 77 1.76 -5.75 11.80
N LEU A 78 0.95 -4.98 12.53
CA LEU A 78 1.45 -3.97 13.46
C LEU A 78 2.06 -4.66 14.69
N LEU A 79 3.35 -4.49 14.92
CA LEU A 79 4.06 -5.10 16.06
C LEU A 79 4.09 -4.17 17.27
N THR A 80 4.26 -2.87 17.05
CA THR A 80 4.52 -1.91 18.13
C THR A 80 4.01 -0.52 17.77
N GLY A 81 3.51 0.20 18.77
CA GLY A 81 2.88 1.52 18.60
C GLY A 81 1.42 1.42 18.19
N ASP A 82 0.79 2.58 17.96
CA ASP A 82 -0.59 2.68 17.48
C ASP A 82 -0.66 3.57 16.24
N CYS A 83 -1.58 3.26 15.32
CA CYS A 83 -1.78 4.08 14.14
C CYS A 83 -3.25 4.26 13.78
N ILE A 84 -3.56 5.43 13.23
CA ILE A 84 -4.87 5.78 12.69
C ILE A 84 -4.75 5.77 11.18
N VAL A 85 -5.59 4.97 10.54
CA VAL A 85 -5.52 4.67 9.11
C VAL A 85 -6.84 4.98 8.44
N ASN A 86 -6.77 5.40 7.17
CA ASN A 86 -7.94 5.54 6.32
C ASN A 86 -8.02 4.35 5.37
N GLU A 87 -9.02 3.50 5.58
CA GLU A 87 -9.29 2.31 4.77
C GLU A 87 -10.39 2.54 3.72
N SER A 88 -10.82 3.79 3.48
CA SER A 88 -11.91 4.09 2.55
C SER A 88 -11.70 3.56 1.14
N MET A 89 -10.43 3.43 0.72
CA MET A 89 -10.07 2.84 -0.57
C MET A 89 -10.33 1.33 -0.66
N LEU A 90 -10.29 0.63 0.48
CA LEU A 90 -10.45 -0.82 0.57
C LEU A 90 -11.88 -1.20 0.99
N THR A 91 -12.42 -0.54 2.01
CA THR A 91 -13.73 -0.88 2.61
C THR A 91 -14.87 0.02 2.13
N GLY A 92 -14.57 1.19 1.56
CA GLY A 92 -15.56 2.21 1.21
C GLY A 92 -16.03 3.06 2.38
N GLU A 93 -15.61 2.74 3.61
CA GLU A 93 -15.99 3.49 4.81
C GLU A 93 -15.09 4.71 5.01
N SER A 94 -15.70 5.88 5.22
CA SER A 94 -14.96 7.14 5.37
C SER A 94 -14.43 7.39 6.79
N VAL A 95 -14.83 6.57 7.75
CA VAL A 95 -14.45 6.71 9.16
C VAL A 95 -13.05 6.12 9.36
N PRO A 96 -12.10 6.89 9.92
CA PRO A 96 -10.76 6.39 10.17
C PRO A 96 -10.78 5.27 11.23
N VAL A 97 -9.97 4.23 10.99
CA VAL A 97 -9.87 3.07 11.87
C VAL A 97 -8.59 3.16 12.68
N SER A 98 -8.67 2.87 13.99
CA SER A 98 -7.51 2.80 14.87
C SER A 98 -7.01 1.35 14.94
N LYS A 99 -5.73 1.17 14.58
CA LYS A 99 -5.01 -0.10 14.63
C LYS A 99 -4.19 -0.19 15.91
N ILE A 100 -4.12 -1.40 16.45
CA ILE A 100 -3.46 -1.72 17.72
C ILE A 100 -2.39 -2.79 17.48
N PRO A 101 -1.29 -2.78 18.24
CA PRO A 101 -0.22 -3.74 18.04
C PRO A 101 -0.72 -5.15 18.35
N ALA A 102 -0.22 -6.13 17.61
CA ALA A 102 -0.48 -7.54 17.87
C ALA A 102 0.17 -7.94 19.21
N THR A 103 -0.60 -8.63 20.05
CA THR A 103 -0.09 -9.25 21.28
C THR A 103 0.18 -10.73 21.06
N ASP A 104 1.01 -11.35 21.89
CA ASP A 104 1.31 -12.79 21.81
C ASP A 104 0.04 -13.66 21.85
N GLU A 105 -0.98 -13.25 22.60
CA GLU A 105 -2.28 -13.92 22.63
C GLU A 105 -2.99 -13.88 21.26
N THR A 106 -2.98 -12.71 20.60
CA THR A 106 -3.58 -12.56 19.28
C THR A 106 -2.85 -13.37 18.23
N LEU A 107 -1.50 -13.43 18.30
CA LEU A 107 -0.68 -14.25 17.42
C LEU A 107 -0.98 -15.75 17.59
N CYS A 108 -1.16 -16.22 18.83
CA CYS A 108 -1.51 -17.61 19.12
C CYS A 108 -2.93 -17.97 18.65
N SER A 109 -3.84 -17.02 18.66
CA SER A 109 -5.22 -17.20 18.18
C SER A 109 -5.38 -17.06 16.66
N MET A 110 -4.32 -16.64 15.96
CA MET A 110 -4.36 -16.32 14.54
C MET A 110 -4.28 -17.61 13.71
N ASP A 111 -5.43 -18.07 13.22
CA ASP A 111 -5.46 -19.17 12.25
C ASP A 111 -5.27 -18.64 10.82
N LEU A 112 -4.02 -18.65 10.34
CA LEU A 112 -3.70 -18.26 8.97
C LEU A 112 -4.34 -19.20 7.92
N ALA A 113 -4.82 -20.38 8.31
CA ALA A 113 -5.52 -21.31 7.42
C ALA A 113 -7.04 -21.08 7.38
N ALA A 114 -7.58 -20.21 8.24
CA ALA A 114 -8.99 -19.88 8.25
C ALA A 114 -9.38 -19.05 7.00
N ALA A 115 -10.58 -19.32 6.47
CA ALA A 115 -11.09 -18.65 5.27
C ALA A 115 -11.46 -17.17 5.49
N SER A 116 -11.61 -16.73 6.74
CA SER A 116 -11.94 -15.35 7.06
C SER A 116 -11.25 -14.88 8.33
N VAL A 117 -10.70 -13.67 8.27
CA VAL A 117 -10.10 -12.98 9.41
C VAL A 117 -11.21 -12.39 10.28
N SER A 118 -11.16 -12.64 11.60
CA SER A 118 -12.12 -12.04 12.52
C SER A 118 -11.94 -10.51 12.58
N PRO A 119 -13.00 -9.73 12.83
CA PRO A 119 -12.90 -8.28 12.90
C PRO A 119 -11.98 -7.79 14.04
N GLU A 120 -11.74 -8.61 15.06
CA GLU A 120 -10.76 -8.33 16.12
C GLU A 120 -9.34 -8.43 15.58
N ILE A 121 -9.03 -9.51 14.85
CA ILE A 121 -7.72 -9.73 14.23
C ILE A 121 -7.41 -8.65 13.18
N ALA A 122 -8.42 -8.21 12.42
CA ALA A 122 -8.29 -7.16 11.41
C ALA A 122 -7.80 -5.80 11.98
N ARG A 123 -7.90 -5.58 13.30
CA ARG A 123 -7.39 -4.35 13.95
C ARG A 123 -5.86 -4.34 14.12
N HIS A 124 -5.22 -5.50 13.95
CA HIS A 124 -3.77 -5.65 14.00
C HIS A 124 -3.13 -5.64 12.61
N PHE A 125 -3.91 -5.91 11.56
CA PHE A 125 -3.46 -5.90 10.17
C PHE A 125 -3.50 -4.50 9.57
N LEU A 126 -2.48 -4.21 8.78
CA LEU A 126 -2.28 -3.02 7.97
C LEU A 126 -2.37 -3.46 6.52
N TYR A 127 -3.13 -2.72 5.71
CA TYR A 127 -3.37 -3.09 4.32
C TYR A 127 -2.61 -2.17 3.38
N CYS A 128 -1.95 -2.75 2.39
CA CYS A 128 -1.27 -2.05 1.31
C CYS A 128 -2.23 -1.06 0.66
N GLY A 129 -1.75 0.15 0.40
CA GLY A 129 -2.58 1.16 -0.25
C GLY A 129 -3.54 1.90 0.69
N THR A 130 -3.61 1.57 1.98
CA THR A 130 -4.37 2.38 2.95
C THR A 130 -3.54 3.56 3.45
N LYS A 131 -4.19 4.71 3.67
CA LYS A 131 -3.48 5.97 3.97
C LYS A 131 -3.24 6.11 5.47
N ILE A 132 -2.02 6.46 5.84
CA ILE A 132 -1.63 6.72 7.23
C ILE A 132 -2.06 8.15 7.58
N ILE A 133 -2.92 8.30 8.59
CA ILE A 133 -3.31 9.61 9.11
C ILE A 133 -2.36 10.03 10.23
N ARG A 134 -2.04 9.09 11.12
CA ARG A 134 -1.19 9.34 12.27
C ARG A 134 -0.58 8.04 12.76
N THR A 135 0.72 8.08 13.04
CA THR A 135 1.42 7.04 13.81
C THR A 135 1.79 7.61 15.17
N ARG A 136 1.72 6.77 16.20
CA ARG A 136 2.17 7.07 17.55
C ARG A 136 3.17 6.01 17.99
N ARG A 137 4.20 6.46 18.70
CA ARG A 137 5.23 5.61 19.29
C ARG A 137 4.66 4.86 20.49
N PRO A 138 5.13 3.63 20.75
CA PRO A 138 4.75 2.88 21.96
C PRO A 138 5.08 3.66 23.23
N GLN A 139 4.25 3.52 24.28
CA GLN A 139 4.40 4.23 25.56
C GLN A 139 5.08 3.39 26.66
N GLU A 140 5.42 2.13 26.42
CA GLU A 140 6.03 1.26 27.45
C GLU A 140 7.54 1.44 27.54
N GLY A 141 7.99 2.00 28.67
CA GLY A 141 9.31 1.72 29.27
C GLY A 141 10.54 2.35 28.61
N GLN A 142 10.91 3.56 29.03
CA GLN A 142 12.29 4.08 29.19
C GLN A 142 13.29 4.05 28.01
N ASP A 143 12.90 3.67 26.80
CA ASP A 143 13.71 3.86 25.60
C ASP A 143 13.19 5.07 24.80
N GLU A 144 13.93 6.18 24.82
CA GLU A 144 13.59 7.42 24.10
C GLU A 144 13.54 7.23 22.56
N ASP A 145 14.07 6.10 22.06
CA ASP A 145 14.13 5.70 20.66
C ASP A 145 13.05 4.67 20.27
N ALA A 146 12.01 4.46 21.07
CA ALA A 146 10.99 3.47 20.74
C ALA A 146 10.19 3.88 19.49
N VAL A 147 10.31 3.08 18.43
CA VAL A 147 9.71 3.32 17.11
C VAL A 147 8.48 2.42 16.92
N ALA A 148 7.46 2.91 16.20
CA ALA A 148 6.35 2.06 15.76
C ALA A 148 6.79 1.14 14.60
N LEU A 149 6.58 -0.17 14.76
CA LEU A 149 7.11 -1.22 13.88
C LEU A 149 6.01 -2.05 13.25
N ALA A 150 6.20 -2.45 12.00
CA ALA A 150 5.35 -3.39 11.29
C ALA A 150 6.16 -4.51 10.63
N LEU A 151 5.55 -5.69 10.55
CA LEU A 151 6.09 -6.88 9.91
C LEU A 151 5.37 -7.12 8.58
N VAL A 152 6.11 -7.22 7.48
CA VAL A 152 5.57 -7.60 6.16
C VAL A 152 5.10 -9.04 6.14
#